data_AF-A0A3N5NVK8-F1
#
_entry.id   AF-A0A3N5NVK8-F1
#
_cell.length_a   1.000
_cell.length_b   1.000
_cell.length_c   1.000
_cell.angle_alpha   90.00
_cell.angle_beta   90.00
_cell.angle_gamma   90.00
#
_symmetry.space_group_name_H-M   'P 1'
#
loop_
_entity.id
_entity.type
_entity.pdbx_description
1 polymer ?
#
loop_
_entity_poly.entity_id
_entity_poly.type
_entity_poly.pdbx_seq_one_letter_code
_entity_poly.pdbx_strand_id
1 'polypeptide(L)'
;MGIRAYLAAMAAVLLVPLVVLSGFGLDRLLRAERASAIRGVLETARTVSLAVDQELVSAEAALRVLATSVHLAAGDWGAFHAQARVARTNDAASVLLYEPDGRVILDTRRPYAEGP
;
A
#
# COMPACT_ATOMS: atom_id res chain seq x y z
N MET A 1 -3.14 22.67 -66.48
CA MET A 1 -3.03 21.89 -65.23
C MET A 1 -3.89 20.65 -65.37
N GLY A 2 -3.27 19.47 -65.44
CA GLY A 2 -3.86 18.28 -66.05
C GLY A 2 -4.86 17.52 -65.17
N ILE A 3 -5.77 16.81 -65.83
CA ILE A 3 -6.81 15.88 -65.33
C ILE A 3 -6.35 14.99 -64.16
N ARG A 4 -5.06 14.66 -64.09
CA ARG A 4 -4.43 13.90 -62.99
C ARG A 4 -4.62 14.57 -61.61
N ALA A 5 -4.58 15.89 -61.54
CA ALA A 5 -4.80 16.63 -60.30
C ALA A 5 -6.28 16.58 -59.86
N TYR A 6 -7.21 16.56 -60.82
CA TYR A 6 -8.65 16.46 -60.52
C TYR A 6 -9.03 15.06 -60.01
N LEU A 7 -8.44 14.01 -60.59
CA LEU A 7 -8.58 12.64 -60.10
C LEU A 7 -7.99 12.47 -58.69
N ALA A 8 -6.82 13.05 -58.43
CA ALA A 8 -6.21 13.05 -57.10
C ALA A 8 -7.06 13.78 -56.05
N ALA A 9 -7.67 14.92 -56.42
CA ALA A 9 -8.57 15.67 -55.54
C ALA A 9 -9.83 14.87 -55.19
N MET A 10 -10.46 14.19 -56.16
CA MET A 10 -11.60 13.31 -55.88
C MET A 10 -11.24 12.15 -54.95
N ALA A 11 -10.10 11.49 -55.19
CA ALA A 11 -9.64 10.41 -54.33
C ALA A 11 -9.36 10.90 -52.90
N ALA A 12 -8.78 12.10 -52.77
CA ALA A 12 -8.54 12.73 -51.47
C ALA A 12 -9.85 13.02 -50.72
N VAL A 13 -10.87 13.56 -51.40
CA VAL A 13 -12.18 13.85 -50.77
C VAL A 13 -12.84 12.58 -50.21
N LEU A 14 -12.65 11.42 -50.87
CA LEU A 14 -13.20 10.15 -50.40
C LEU A 14 -12.38 9.52 -49.26
N LEU A 15 -11.04 9.57 -49.35
CA LEU A 15 -10.14 8.90 -48.41
C LEU A 15 -9.89 9.71 -47.12
N VAL A 16 -9.83 11.04 -47.22
CA VAL A 16 -9.58 11.93 -46.06
C VAL A 16 -10.56 11.68 -44.90
N PRO A 17 -11.90 11.65 -45.08
CA PRO A 17 -12.81 11.45 -43.95
C PRO A 17 -12.64 10.09 -43.29
N LEU A 18 -12.31 9.03 -44.05
CA LEU A 18 -12.04 7.71 -43.51
C LEU A 18 -10.76 7.71 -42.64
N VAL A 19 -9.70 8.34 -43.13
CA VAL A 19 -8.42 8.47 -42.40
C VAL A 19 -8.59 9.32 -41.15
N VAL A 20 -9.32 10.44 -41.24
CA VAL A 20 -9.61 11.32 -40.09
C VAL A 20 -10.42 10.58 -39.02
N LEU A 21 -11.47 9.85 -39.42
CA LEU A 21 -12.30 9.10 -38.48
C LEU A 21 -11.50 7.99 -37.79
N SER A 22 -10.68 7.25 -38.55
CA SER A 22 -9.80 6.20 -38.02
C SER A 22 -8.75 6.77 -37.06
N GLY A 23 -8.09 7.88 -37.42
CA GLY A 23 -7.09 8.53 -36.58
C GLY A 23 -7.69 9.11 -35.30
N PHE A 24 -8.86 9.74 -35.39
CA PHE A 24 -9.58 10.28 -34.23
C PHE A 24 -10.04 9.18 -33.27
N GLY A 25 -10.53 8.05 -33.82
CA GLY A 25 -10.89 6.87 -33.04
C GLY A 25 -9.71 6.27 -32.30
N LEU A 26 -8.55 6.15 -32.95
CA LEU A 26 -7.32 5.63 -32.34
C LEU A 26 -6.81 6.55 -31.23
N ASP A 27 -6.82 7.86 -31.43
CA ASP A 27 -6.41 8.85 -30.43
C ASP A 27 -7.36 8.87 -29.22
N ARG A 28 -8.66 8.70 -29.44
CA ARG A 28 -9.66 8.50 -28.38
C ARG A 28 -9.40 7.20 -27.61
N LEU A 29 -9.10 6.11 -28.31
CA LEU A 29 -8.83 4.81 -27.70
C LEU A 29 -7.55 4.85 -26.86
N LEU A 30 -6.46 5.41 -27.39
CA LEU A 30 -5.19 5.57 -26.67
C LEU A 30 -5.33 6.47 -25.43
N ARG A 31 -6.15 7.52 -25.51
CA ARG A 31 -6.46 8.36 -24.34
C ARG A 31 -7.31 7.63 -23.30
N ALA A 32 -8.26 6.80 -23.74
CA ALA A 32 -9.08 5.98 -22.85
C ALA A 32 -8.26 4.88 -22.15
N GLU A 33 -7.35 4.22 -22.87
CA GLU A 33 -6.43 3.22 -22.32
C GLU A 33 -5.51 3.83 -21.25
N ARG A 34 -4.91 5.00 -21.53
CA ARG A 34 -4.08 5.72 -20.54
C ARG A 34 -4.85 6.08 -19.26
N ALA A 35 -6.11 6.52 -19.38
CA ALA A 35 -6.94 6.83 -18.23
C ALA A 35 -7.32 5.58 -17.41
N SER A 36 -7.45 4.42 -18.06
CA SER A 36 -7.70 3.15 -17.38
C SER A 36 -6.46 2.64 -16.62
N ALA A 37 -5.28 2.75 -17.23
CA ALA A 37 -4.02 2.33 -16.59
C ALA A 37 -3.72 3.14 -15.31
N ILE A 38 -3.98 4.45 -15.31
CA ILE A 38 -3.78 5.31 -14.13
C ILE A 38 -4.76 4.94 -13.01
N ARG A 39 -6.01 4.61 -13.34
CA ARG A 39 -7.02 4.19 -12.36
C ARG A 39 -6.67 2.86 -11.68
N GLY A 40 -6.17 1.89 -12.42
CA GLY A 40 -5.74 0.60 -11.86
C GLY A 40 -4.59 0.72 -10.84
N VAL A 41 -3.65 1.64 -11.06
CA VAL A 41 -2.56 1.91 -10.11
C VAL A 41 -3.08 2.56 -8.82
N LEU A 42 -4.00 3.52 -8.92
CA LEU A 42 -4.59 4.18 -7.75
C LEU A 42 -5.47 3.25 -6.91
N GLU A 43 -6.20 2.34 -7.55
CA GLU A 43 -7.04 1.35 -6.87
C GLU A 43 -6.20 0.30 -6.11
N THR A 44 -5.09 -0.14 -6.73
CA THR A 44 -4.10 -1.00 -6.07
C THR A 44 -3.48 -0.29 -4.87
N ALA A 45 -3.03 0.95 -5.03
CA ALA A 45 -2.46 1.74 -3.93
C ALA A 45 -3.45 1.91 -2.77
N ARG A 46 -4.72 2.23 -3.06
CA ARG A 46 -5.77 2.34 -2.04
C ARG A 46 -5.99 1.04 -1.27
N THR A 47 -5.96 -0.09 -1.97
CA THR A 47 -6.17 -1.41 -1.35
C THR A 47 -5.01 -1.76 -0.42
N VAL A 48 -3.77 -1.48 -0.84
CA VAL A 48 -2.59 -1.68 -0.01
C VAL A 48 -2.60 -0.74 1.20
N SER A 49 -2.94 0.54 1.03
CA SER A 49 -3.05 1.49 2.14
C SER A 49 -4.07 1.04 3.19
N LEU A 50 -5.24 0.56 2.77
CA LEU A 50 -6.26 0.05 3.71
C LEU A 50 -5.75 -1.16 4.51
N ALA A 51 -5.00 -2.08 3.87
CA ALA A 51 -4.42 -3.22 4.55
C ALA A 51 -3.37 -2.79 5.59
N VAL A 52 -2.51 -1.82 5.25
CA VAL A 52 -1.51 -1.26 6.17
C VAL A 52 -2.18 -0.55 7.34
N ASP A 53 -3.19 0.29 7.11
CA ASP A 53 -3.91 0.99 8.17
C ASP A 53 -4.56 -0.01 9.14
N GLN A 54 -5.13 -1.09 8.63
CA GLN A 54 -5.72 -2.14 9.47
C GLN A 54 -4.65 -2.86 10.32
N GLU A 55 -3.48 -3.15 9.75
CA GLU A 55 -2.37 -3.75 10.48
C GLU A 55 -1.88 -2.82 11.61
N LEU A 56 -1.76 -1.51 11.35
CA LEU A 56 -1.38 -0.51 12.35
C LEU A 56 -2.40 -0.41 13.50
N VAL A 57 -3.70 -0.37 13.18
CA VAL A 57 -4.77 -0.33 14.19
C VAL A 57 -4.72 -1.59 15.08
N SER A 58 -4.48 -2.76 14.48
CA SER A 58 -4.37 -4.02 15.24
C SER A 58 -3.15 -4.04 16.17
N ALA A 59 -2.02 -3.51 15.71
CA ALA A 59 -0.81 -3.37 16.51
C ALA A 59 -1.02 -2.38 17.67
N GLU A 60 -1.68 -1.25 17.42
CA GLU A 60 -2.00 -0.27 18.48
C GLU A 60 -2.93 -0.88 19.54
N ALA A 61 -3.95 -1.62 19.13
CA ALA A 61 -4.86 -2.30 20.05
C ALA A 61 -4.11 -3.30 20.95
N ALA A 62 -3.22 -4.10 20.37
CA ALA A 62 -2.38 -5.03 21.14
C ALA A 62 -1.49 -4.29 22.15
N LEU A 63 -0.85 -3.18 21.75
CA LEU A 63 -0.03 -2.36 22.65
C LEU A 63 -0.85 -1.73 23.78
N ARG A 64 -2.09 -1.27 23.52
CA ARG A 64 -2.99 -0.75 24.57
C ARG A 64 -3.35 -1.82 25.60
N VAL A 65 -3.57 -3.07 25.16
CA VAL A 65 -3.80 -4.20 26.07
C VAL A 65 -2.55 -4.49 26.89
N LEU A 66 -1.36 -4.46 26.29
CA LEU A 66 -0.11 -4.64 27.03
C LEU A 66 0.15 -3.50 28.03
N ALA A 67 -0.16 -2.26 27.66
CA ALA A 67 -0.01 -1.10 28.54
C ALA A 67 -0.93 -1.16 29.77
N THR A 68 -2.06 -1.87 29.67
CA THR A 68 -3.01 -2.08 30.79
C THR A 68 -2.78 -3.40 31.52
N SER A 69 -1.75 -4.17 31.16
CA SER A 69 -1.42 -5.43 31.81
C SER A 69 -1.01 -5.24 33.26
N VAL A 70 -1.54 -6.09 34.14
CA VAL A 70 -1.17 -6.15 35.57
C VAL A 70 0.31 -6.49 35.74
N HIS A 71 0.91 -7.25 34.82
CA HIS A 71 2.33 -7.64 34.90
C HIS A 71 3.27 -6.44 34.69
N LEU A 72 2.85 -5.47 33.86
CA LEU A 72 3.58 -4.21 33.71
C LEU A 72 3.53 -3.38 35.00
N ALA A 73 2.38 -3.31 35.65
CA ALA A 73 2.20 -2.59 36.90
C ALA A 73 2.89 -3.26 38.10
N ALA A 74 2.96 -4.59 38.10
CA ALA A 74 3.62 -5.39 39.15
C ALA A 74 5.14 -5.48 38.97
N GLY A 75 5.70 -5.03 37.83
CA GLY A 75 7.13 -5.18 37.52
C GLY A 75 7.56 -6.62 37.25
N ASP A 76 6.62 -7.50 36.89
CA ASP A 76 6.89 -8.90 36.56
C ASP A 76 7.26 -9.00 35.08
N TRP A 77 8.55 -8.79 34.80
CA TRP A 77 9.10 -8.75 33.45
C TRP A 77 9.02 -10.10 32.73
N GLY A 78 9.08 -11.22 33.45
CA GLY A 78 8.99 -12.56 32.87
C GLY A 78 7.58 -12.86 32.36
N ALA A 79 6.56 -12.61 33.19
CA ALA A 79 5.17 -12.78 32.79
C ALA A 79 4.76 -11.75 31.72
N PHE A 80 5.22 -10.51 31.83
CA PHE A 80 5.02 -9.50 30.80
C PHE A 80 5.66 -9.89 29.46
N HIS A 81 6.86 -10.49 29.46
CA HIS A 81 7.51 -10.98 28.24
C HIS A 81 6.69 -12.08 27.56
N ALA A 82 6.19 -13.04 28.33
CA ALA A 82 5.31 -14.09 27.81
C ALA A 82 4.03 -13.50 27.20
N GLN A 83 3.38 -12.56 27.90
CA GLN A 83 2.18 -11.89 27.39
C GLN A 83 2.48 -11.05 26.13
N ALA A 84 3.58 -10.30 26.12
CA ALA A 84 4.02 -9.50 24.97
C ALA A 84 4.35 -10.38 23.75
N ARG A 85 4.91 -11.57 23.96
CA ARG A 85 5.13 -12.55 22.89
C ARG A 85 3.82 -13.08 22.30
N VAL A 86 2.81 -13.33 23.12
CA VAL A 86 1.50 -13.82 22.67
C VAL A 86 0.69 -12.71 21.97
N ALA A 87 0.86 -11.46 22.39
CA ALA A 87 0.16 -10.31 21.82
C ALA A 87 0.72 -9.86 20.44
N ARG A 88 1.75 -10.52 19.91
CA ARG A 88 2.31 -10.21 18.59
C ARG A 88 1.28 -10.51 17.51
N THR A 89 0.99 -9.52 16.68
CA THR A 89 0.05 -9.65 15.56
C THR A 89 0.56 -10.55 14.45
N ASN A 90 1.88 -10.69 14.28
CA ASN A 90 2.51 -11.62 13.35
C ASN A 90 3.94 -12.00 13.78
N ASP A 91 4.58 -12.91 13.04
CA ASP A 91 5.94 -13.40 13.34
C ASP A 91 7.07 -12.41 13.03
N ALA A 92 6.79 -11.31 12.34
CA ALA A 92 7.74 -10.21 12.15
C ALA A 92 7.58 -9.10 13.21
N ALA A 93 6.43 -9.03 13.86
CA ALA A 93 6.11 -8.02 14.87
C ALA A 93 6.99 -8.23 16.09
N SER A 94 7.40 -7.14 16.73
CA SER A 94 8.15 -7.18 17.97
C SER A 94 7.69 -6.07 18.89
N VAL A 95 7.74 -6.35 20.19
CA VAL A 95 7.38 -5.41 21.23
C VAL A 95 8.65 -5.08 22.02
N LEU A 96 8.93 -3.79 22.13
CA LEU A 96 10.02 -3.24 22.91
C LEU A 96 9.44 -2.42 24.06
N LEU A 97 9.81 -2.75 25.29
CA LEU A 97 9.50 -1.94 26.46
C LEU A 97 10.73 -1.13 26.86
N TYR A 98 10.55 0.17 26.96
CA TYR A 98 11.56 1.10 27.43
C TYR A 98 11.01 1.96 28.57
N GLU A 99 11.89 2.35 29.47
CA GLU A 99 11.62 3.26 30.56
C GLU A 99 11.71 4.72 30.07
N PRO A 100 11.12 5.72 30.76
CA PRO A 100 11.12 7.11 30.30
C PRO A 100 12.51 7.72 30.11
N ASP A 101 13.54 7.13 30.72
CA ASP A 101 14.95 7.51 30.55
C ASP A 101 15.59 6.95 29.26
N GLY A 102 14.84 6.16 28.48
CA GLY A 102 15.30 5.51 27.24
C GLY A 102 15.95 4.14 27.47
N ARG A 103 15.97 3.62 28.70
CA ARG A 103 16.52 2.31 29.00
C ARG A 103 15.56 1.22 28.53
N VAL A 104 16.05 0.30 27.68
CA VAL A 104 15.28 -0.86 27.25
C VAL A 104 15.21 -1.87 28.40
N ILE A 105 13.99 -2.14 28.87
CA ILE A 105 13.71 -3.15 29.90
C ILE A 105 13.49 -4.51 29.25
N LEU A 106 12.78 -4.54 28.12
CA LEU A 106 12.35 -5.78 27.48
C LEU A 106 12.37 -5.67 25.96
N ASP A 107 12.86 -6.72 25.28
CA ASP A 107 12.73 -6.90 23.84
C ASP A 107 12.22 -8.31 23.53
N THR A 108 11.06 -8.44 22.88
CA THR A 108 10.51 -9.75 22.50
C THR A 108 11.24 -10.41 21.33
N ARG A 109 12.20 -9.72 20.67
CA ARG A 109 13.04 -10.31 19.61
C ARG A 109 14.09 -11.27 20.16
N ARG A 110 14.40 -11.16 21.45
CA ARG A 110 15.33 -12.04 22.14
C ARG A 110 14.56 -12.92 23.12
N PRO A 111 15.00 -14.17 23.35
CA PRO A 111 14.49 -14.95 24.48
C PRO A 111 14.69 -14.13 25.74
N TYR A 112 13.70 -14.10 26.64
CA TYR A 112 13.89 -13.52 27.97
C TYR A 112 15.06 -14.21 28.65
N ALA A 113 16.18 -13.50 28.75
CA ALA A 113 17.28 -13.89 29.60
C ALA A 113 17.00 -13.21 30.94
N GLU A 114 16.70 -14.02 31.97
CA GLU A 114 16.76 -13.56 33.36
C GLU A 114 18.13 -12.90 33.55
N GLY A 115 18.14 -11.56 33.64
CA GLY A 115 19.33 -10.83 34.03
C GLY A 115 19.62 -11.09 35.51
N PRO A 116 20.90 -11.13 35.93
CA PRO A 116 21.34 -11.47 37.27
C PRO A 116 20.81 -10.52 38.36
#